data_AF-A0A5Q0L898-F1
#
_entry.id   AF-A0A5Q0L898-F1
#
_cell.length_a   1.000
_cell.length_b   1.000
_cell.length_c   1.000
_cell.angle_alpha   90.00
_cell.angle_beta   90.00
_cell.angle_gamma   90.00
#
_symmetry.space_group_name_H-M   'P 1'
#
loop_
_entity.id
_entity.type
_entity.pdbx_description
1 polymer ?
#
loop_
_entity_poly.entity_id
_entity_poly.type
_entity_poly.pdbx_seq_one_letter_code
_entity_poly.pdbx_strand_id
1 'polypeptide(L)'
;MNVGMDVGMDVDGWESGHRAAYGCGAWERACHQGGLLVAWYEEQERGFGVPAPGRFHARSGPRAKWPWGSGPHTVALVLWRTARDAGILVDEVLLADTLPYCDPAAVPLAAGPLPEAARKGGIGVGSAASVAGIRHVLRNHVEAELPRPRPAEARLTLGYRVREVLATPDWERGDWPATLVLARQAMGRADDRRERGTWQPTARERSTWTRLGLDRKRVGERATPEDRVPGWPARAARLADLADVLSTDADTLPRDSQEDPGPLAQVLLAAAHACDGLRTSAREVGRLWAAEPHPPADPDSWELAHVPGALRARTEETDDLLRAVDVFLWSLTYN
;
A
#
# COMPACT_ATOMS: atom_id res chain seq x y z
N MET A 1 -18.74 -25.21 -41.65
CA MET A 1 -18.48 -23.77 -41.42
C MET A 1 -18.75 -23.49 -39.96
N ASN A 2 -17.71 -23.44 -39.13
CA ASN A 2 -17.81 -23.05 -37.73
C ASN A 2 -17.77 -21.53 -37.66
N VAL A 3 -18.87 -20.93 -37.23
CA VAL A 3 -18.92 -19.53 -36.80
C VAL A 3 -18.29 -19.51 -35.41
N GLY A 4 -17.05 -19.05 -35.33
CA GLY A 4 -16.42 -18.73 -34.05
C GLY A 4 -17.20 -17.56 -33.45
N MET A 5 -18.01 -17.87 -32.42
CA MET A 5 -18.48 -16.86 -31.49
C MET A 5 -17.26 -16.28 -30.80
N ASP A 6 -16.81 -15.13 -31.30
CA ASP A 6 -15.99 -14.20 -30.55
C ASP A 6 -16.90 -13.70 -29.42
N VAL A 7 -16.86 -14.40 -28.28
CA VAL A 7 -17.51 -13.95 -27.05
C VAL A 7 -16.74 -12.70 -26.67
N GLY A 8 -17.24 -11.55 -27.14
CA GLY A 8 -16.84 -10.25 -26.66
C GLY A 8 -17.06 -10.26 -25.16
N MET A 9 -15.99 -10.55 -24.43
CA MET A 9 -15.89 -10.37 -23.00
C MET A 9 -16.51 -9.01 -22.72
N ASP A 10 -17.54 -8.95 -21.88
CA ASP A 10 -18.24 -7.73 -21.53
C ASP A 10 -17.21 -6.74 -20.96
N VAL A 11 -16.66 -5.90 -21.85
CA VAL A 11 -15.59 -4.96 -21.52
C VAL A 11 -16.10 -3.97 -20.47
N ASP A 12 -17.41 -3.70 -20.50
CA ASP A 12 -18.07 -2.85 -19.54
C ASP A 12 -18.15 -3.55 -18.18
N GLY A 13 -18.46 -4.85 -18.13
CA GLY A 13 -18.40 -5.67 -16.91
C GLY A 13 -16.99 -5.79 -16.31
N TRP A 14 -15.98 -6.07 -17.14
CA TRP A 14 -14.58 -6.24 -16.70
C TRP A 14 -13.96 -4.94 -16.16
N GLU A 15 -14.14 -3.81 -16.84
CA GLU A 15 -13.66 -2.51 -16.34
C GLU A 15 -14.48 -2.04 -15.12
N SER A 16 -15.77 -2.37 -15.04
CA SER A 16 -16.59 -2.08 -13.85
C SER A 16 -16.11 -2.86 -12.63
N GLY A 17 -15.71 -4.14 -12.80
CA GLY A 17 -15.08 -4.93 -11.74
C GLY A 17 -13.83 -4.27 -11.17
N HIS A 18 -12.96 -3.73 -12.03
CA HIS A 18 -11.77 -2.98 -11.61
C HIS A 18 -12.14 -1.70 -10.84
N ARG A 19 -13.13 -0.93 -11.32
CA ARG A 19 -13.57 0.29 -10.63
C ARG A 19 -14.17 -0.02 -9.27
N ALA A 20 -14.91 -1.13 -9.14
CA ALA A 20 -15.45 -1.58 -7.87
C ALA A 20 -14.33 -1.98 -6.89
N ALA A 21 -13.39 -2.82 -7.34
CA ALA A 21 -12.32 -3.34 -6.50
C ALA A 21 -11.25 -2.29 -6.13
N TYR A 22 -10.92 -1.38 -7.05
CA TYR A 22 -9.77 -0.48 -6.91
C TYR A 22 -10.13 1.00 -6.88
N GLY A 23 -11.34 1.38 -7.29
CA GLY A 23 -11.74 2.78 -7.51
C GLY A 23 -11.19 3.39 -8.79
N CYS A 24 -10.55 2.59 -9.66
CA CYS A 24 -9.98 3.02 -10.94
C CYS A 24 -10.11 1.91 -12.00
N GLY A 25 -9.85 2.25 -13.26
CA GLY A 25 -9.90 1.26 -14.37
C GLY A 25 -8.68 0.35 -14.41
N ALA A 26 -8.77 -0.75 -15.18
CA ALA A 26 -7.72 -1.77 -15.26
C ALA A 26 -6.37 -1.22 -15.70
N TRP A 27 -6.38 -0.33 -16.70
CA TRP A 27 -5.14 0.29 -17.21
C TRP A 27 -4.45 1.18 -16.17
N GLU A 28 -5.23 1.95 -15.41
CA GLU A 28 -4.70 2.83 -14.37
C GLU A 28 -4.10 2.02 -13.23
N ARG A 29 -4.78 0.95 -12.80
CA ARG A 29 -4.25 0.02 -11.80
C ARG A 29 -2.94 -0.61 -12.27
N ALA A 30 -2.90 -1.12 -13.50
CA ALA A 30 -1.70 -1.72 -14.08
C ALA A 30 -0.53 -0.72 -14.18
N CYS A 31 -0.80 0.54 -14.54
CA CYS A 31 0.20 1.61 -14.56
C CYS A 31 0.79 1.87 -13.18
N HIS A 32 -0.07 1.99 -12.16
CA HIS A 32 0.37 2.22 -10.80
C HIS A 32 1.28 1.09 -10.30
N GLN A 33 0.86 -0.16 -10.49
CA GLN A 33 1.60 -1.33 -10.03
C GLN A 33 2.88 -1.55 -10.83
N GLY A 34 2.84 -1.41 -12.16
CA GLY A 34 4.05 -1.47 -12.98
C GLY A 34 5.08 -0.41 -12.60
N GLY A 35 4.60 0.79 -12.24
CA GLY A 35 5.41 1.87 -11.64
C GLY A 35 6.13 1.46 -10.36
N LEU A 36 5.40 0.82 -9.44
CA LEU A 36 5.94 0.38 -8.15
C LEU A 36 6.97 -0.75 -8.31
N LEU A 37 6.68 -1.75 -9.14
CA LEU A 37 7.60 -2.86 -9.40
C LEU A 37 8.93 -2.36 -9.98
N VAL A 38 8.88 -1.50 -11.01
CA VAL A 38 10.10 -0.92 -11.61
C VAL A 38 10.87 -0.08 -10.59
N ALA A 39 10.19 0.77 -9.81
CA ALA A 39 10.85 1.62 -8.82
C ALA A 39 11.58 0.80 -7.75
N TRP A 40 10.94 -0.24 -7.24
CA TRP A 40 11.55 -1.13 -6.25
C TRP A 40 12.74 -1.90 -6.84
N TYR A 41 12.61 -2.43 -8.06
CA TYR A 41 13.70 -3.12 -8.75
C TYR A 41 14.93 -2.22 -8.95
N GLU A 42 14.74 -0.98 -9.40
CA GLU A 42 15.83 -0.03 -9.58
C GLU A 42 16.55 0.31 -8.27
N GLU A 43 15.82 0.33 -7.15
CA GLU A 43 16.38 0.57 -5.82
C GLU A 43 17.16 -0.64 -5.29
N GLN A 44 16.67 -1.87 -5.53
CA GLN A 44 17.42 -3.10 -5.21
C GLN A 44 18.74 -3.20 -5.96
N GLU A 45 18.72 -2.97 -7.28
CA GLU A 45 19.92 -3.06 -8.13
C GLU A 45 20.99 -2.02 -7.76
N ARG A 46 20.58 -0.87 -7.22
CA ARG A 46 21.49 0.19 -6.77
C ARG A 46 22.03 -0.01 -5.35
N GLY A 47 21.46 -0.95 -4.59
CA GLY A 47 21.66 -1.08 -3.15
C GLY A 47 20.85 -0.04 -2.39
N PHE A 48 20.14 -0.47 -1.33
CA PHE A 48 19.37 0.42 -0.46
C PHE A 48 20.28 1.54 0.10
N GLY A 49 19.87 2.80 -0.06
CA GLY A 49 20.58 3.96 0.50
C GLY A 49 21.62 4.64 -0.39
N VAL A 50 21.77 4.27 -1.67
CA VAL A 50 22.60 5.01 -2.64
C VAL A 50 21.73 6.06 -3.38
N PRO A 51 22.08 7.36 -3.38
CA PRO A 51 21.27 8.40 -4.02
C PRO A 51 21.04 8.09 -5.51
N ALA A 52 19.79 8.10 -5.95
CA ALA A 52 19.46 7.88 -7.36
C ALA A 52 20.15 8.95 -8.24
N PRO A 53 20.90 8.57 -9.29
CA PRO A 53 21.36 9.52 -10.29
C PRO A 53 20.14 10.08 -11.03
N GLY A 54 20.19 11.38 -11.34
CA GLY A 54 19.16 12.21 -11.96
C GLY A 54 17.97 11.47 -12.57
N ARG A 55 16.79 11.68 -11.96
CA ARG A 55 15.47 11.24 -12.41
C ARG A 55 15.38 11.22 -13.95
N PHE A 56 14.97 10.08 -14.51
CA PHE A 56 14.26 10.09 -15.79
C PHE A 56 12.97 10.90 -15.58
N HIS A 57 13.07 12.21 -15.72
CA HIS A 57 11.91 13.07 -15.75
C HIS A 57 11.07 12.68 -16.96
N ALA A 58 10.00 11.91 -16.73
CA ALA A 58 8.84 11.96 -17.59
C ALA A 58 8.46 13.45 -17.70
N ARG A 59 8.75 14.06 -18.85
CA ARG A 59 8.31 15.41 -19.17
C ARG A 59 6.79 15.42 -19.09
N SER A 60 6.27 15.85 -17.94
CA SER A 60 4.85 16.13 -17.75
C SER A 60 4.57 17.46 -18.44
N GLY A 61 4.34 17.38 -19.76
CA GLY A 61 3.88 18.49 -20.57
C GLY A 61 2.77 17.98 -21.49
N PRO A 62 1.77 18.81 -21.83
CA PRO A 62 0.56 18.39 -22.54
C PRO A 62 0.77 17.86 -23.99
N ARG A 63 2.02 17.73 -24.45
CA ARG A 63 2.40 17.25 -25.78
C ARG A 63 3.62 16.32 -25.82
N ALA A 64 4.07 15.77 -24.69
CA ALA A 64 5.13 14.77 -24.72
C ALA A 64 4.58 13.46 -25.31
N LYS A 65 5.10 13.04 -26.48
CA LYS A 65 4.91 11.66 -26.95
C LYS A 65 5.51 10.73 -25.90
N TRP A 66 4.64 10.00 -25.21
CA TRP A 66 4.97 9.12 -24.09
C TRP A 66 6.12 8.18 -24.46
N PRO A 67 7.20 8.07 -23.66
CA PRO A 67 8.32 7.21 -24.01
C PRO A 67 7.97 5.75 -23.69
N TRP A 68 7.46 5.02 -24.68
CA TRP A 68 7.21 3.57 -24.63
C TRP A 68 8.50 2.72 -24.65
N GLY A 69 9.67 3.34 -24.45
CA GLY A 69 10.97 2.77 -24.77
C GLY A 69 11.43 1.63 -23.85
N SER A 70 11.19 1.74 -22.55
CA SER A 70 11.61 0.75 -21.53
C SER A 70 11.30 1.36 -20.18
N GLY A 71 10.27 0.86 -19.49
CA GLY A 71 9.87 1.47 -18.22
C GLY A 71 8.52 0.96 -17.70
N PRO A 72 7.92 1.69 -16.76
CA PRO A 72 6.75 1.24 -16.00
C PRO A 72 5.50 1.00 -16.86
N HIS A 73 5.39 1.68 -18.01
CA HIS A 73 4.25 1.52 -18.92
C HIS A 73 4.31 0.23 -19.75
N THR A 74 5.51 -0.28 -20.06
CA THR A 74 5.66 -1.58 -20.73
C THR A 74 5.35 -2.70 -19.75
N VAL A 75 5.77 -2.55 -18.49
CA VAL A 75 5.38 -3.48 -17.41
C VAL A 75 3.86 -3.46 -17.24
N ALA A 76 3.26 -2.27 -17.12
CA ALA A 76 1.81 -2.11 -17.04
C ALA A 76 1.08 -2.75 -18.22
N LEU A 77 1.60 -2.63 -19.44
CA LEU A 77 1.00 -3.26 -20.62
C LEU A 77 1.02 -4.79 -20.53
N VAL A 78 2.12 -5.39 -20.08
CA VAL A 78 2.19 -6.84 -19.85
C VAL A 78 1.21 -7.27 -18.77
N LEU A 79 1.16 -6.56 -17.63
CA LEU A 79 0.25 -6.87 -16.53
C LEU A 79 -1.21 -6.79 -16.98
N TRP A 80 -1.57 -5.69 -17.65
CA TRP A 80 -2.91 -5.47 -18.20
C TRP A 80 -3.29 -6.52 -19.25
N ARG A 81 -2.35 -6.87 -20.15
CA ARG A 81 -2.58 -7.88 -21.18
C ARG A 81 -2.83 -9.25 -20.57
N THR A 82 -2.01 -9.63 -19.58
CA THR A 82 -2.12 -10.89 -18.85
C THR A 82 -3.48 -10.99 -18.16
N ALA A 83 -3.90 -9.93 -17.47
CA ALA A 83 -5.21 -9.86 -16.81
C ALA A 83 -6.37 -9.97 -17.81
N ARG A 84 -6.29 -9.22 -18.91
CA ARG A 84 -7.34 -9.18 -19.93
C ARG A 84 -7.52 -10.52 -20.63
N ASP A 85 -6.42 -11.15 -21.05
CA ASP A 85 -6.48 -12.41 -21.78
C ASP A 85 -6.98 -13.55 -20.88
N ALA A 86 -6.75 -13.46 -19.56
CA ALA A 86 -7.31 -14.39 -18.57
C ALA A 86 -8.73 -14.01 -18.09
N GLY A 87 -9.23 -12.81 -18.40
CA GLY A 87 -10.54 -12.33 -17.93
C GLY A 87 -10.63 -12.09 -16.42
N ILE A 88 -9.51 -11.79 -15.77
CA ILE A 88 -9.39 -11.60 -14.31
C ILE A 88 -9.08 -10.15 -13.97
N LEU A 89 -9.13 -9.80 -12.68
CA LEU A 89 -8.67 -8.49 -12.24
C LEU A 89 -7.14 -8.39 -12.27
N VAL A 90 -6.62 -7.17 -12.45
CA VAL A 90 -5.19 -6.94 -12.55
C VAL A 90 -4.42 -7.45 -11.31
N ASP A 91 -4.94 -7.27 -10.10
CA ASP A 91 -4.26 -7.77 -8.89
C ASP A 91 -4.19 -9.30 -8.83
N GLU A 92 -5.09 -10.02 -9.51
CA GLU A 92 -5.21 -11.48 -9.48
C GLU A 92 -4.20 -12.17 -10.40
N VAL A 93 -3.53 -11.41 -11.28
CA VAL A 93 -2.49 -11.92 -12.17
C VAL A 93 -1.40 -12.60 -11.36
N LEU A 94 -1.14 -13.88 -11.63
CA LEU A 94 0.05 -14.55 -11.12
C LEU A 94 1.27 -13.96 -11.82
N LEU A 95 2.26 -13.50 -11.06
CA LEU A 95 3.43 -12.85 -11.66
C LEU A 95 4.20 -13.79 -12.61
N ALA A 96 4.19 -15.10 -12.35
CA ALA A 96 4.80 -16.07 -13.25
C ALA A 96 4.15 -16.08 -14.66
N ASP A 97 2.84 -15.83 -14.74
CA ASP A 97 2.08 -15.85 -16.00
C ASP A 97 2.38 -14.63 -16.89
N THR A 98 3.09 -13.63 -16.35
CA THR A 98 3.56 -12.46 -17.10
C THR A 98 4.83 -12.75 -17.91
N LEU A 99 5.60 -13.79 -17.53
CA LEU A 99 6.88 -14.10 -18.15
C LEU A 99 6.76 -14.64 -19.58
N PRO A 100 5.76 -15.48 -19.93
CA PRO A 100 5.53 -15.90 -21.32
C PRO A 100 5.28 -14.73 -22.27
N TYR A 101 4.62 -13.66 -21.84
CA TYR A 101 4.43 -12.45 -22.65
C TYR A 101 5.73 -11.70 -22.91
N CYS A 102 6.76 -11.95 -22.10
CA CYS A 102 8.09 -11.37 -22.26
C CYS A 102 9.03 -12.22 -23.14
N ASP A 103 8.55 -13.31 -23.73
CA ASP A 103 9.37 -14.17 -24.58
C ASP A 103 9.61 -13.55 -25.96
N PRO A 104 10.84 -13.57 -26.50
CA PRO A 104 11.11 -13.09 -27.87
C PRO A 104 10.28 -13.81 -28.94
N ALA A 105 9.85 -15.04 -28.69
CA ALA A 105 8.99 -15.81 -29.59
C ALA A 105 7.49 -15.55 -29.36
N ALA A 106 7.11 -14.76 -28.35
CA ALA A 106 5.72 -14.43 -28.08
C ALA A 106 5.13 -13.52 -29.17
N VAL A 107 3.80 -13.62 -29.34
CA VAL A 107 3.06 -12.70 -30.20
C VAL A 107 3.28 -11.27 -29.70
N PRO A 108 3.66 -10.30 -30.56
CA PRO A 108 3.85 -8.92 -30.14
C PRO A 108 2.62 -8.38 -29.43
N LEU A 109 2.79 -7.70 -28.29
CA LEU A 109 1.67 -7.13 -27.53
C LEU A 109 0.82 -6.18 -28.38
N ALA A 110 1.46 -5.47 -29.32
CA ALA A 110 0.80 -4.57 -30.26
C ALA A 110 -0.16 -5.26 -31.25
N ALA A 111 -0.04 -6.58 -31.45
CA ALA A 111 -0.91 -7.35 -32.32
C ALA A 111 -2.23 -7.79 -31.65
N GLY A 112 -2.35 -7.61 -30.32
CA GLY A 112 -3.56 -7.92 -29.56
C GLY A 112 -4.33 -6.66 -29.14
N PRO A 113 -5.42 -6.82 -28.37
CA PRO A 113 -6.10 -5.74 -27.69
C PRO A 113 -5.12 -4.83 -26.93
N LEU A 114 -5.35 -3.52 -27.06
CA LEU A 114 -4.55 -2.47 -26.41
C LEU A 114 -5.44 -1.53 -25.61
N PRO A 115 -4.99 -1.06 -24.43
CA PRO A 115 -5.69 -0.01 -23.70
C PRO A 115 -5.73 1.28 -24.55
N GLU A 116 -6.72 2.14 -24.32
CA GLU A 116 -6.90 3.35 -25.14
C GLU A 116 -5.66 4.26 -25.15
N ALA A 117 -5.00 4.40 -23.99
CA ALA A 117 -3.75 5.16 -23.88
C ALA A 117 -2.62 4.57 -24.74
N ALA A 118 -2.54 3.23 -24.82
CA ALA A 118 -1.59 2.52 -25.68
C ALA A 118 -1.92 2.67 -27.17
N ARG A 119 -3.21 2.61 -27.54
CA ARG A 119 -3.65 2.87 -28.94
C ARG A 119 -3.26 4.27 -29.42
N LYS A 120 -3.31 5.26 -28.53
CA LYS A 120 -2.90 6.65 -28.80
C LYS A 120 -1.37 6.86 -28.74
N GLY A 121 -0.61 5.85 -28.30
CA GLY A 121 0.81 5.93 -27.93
C GLY A 121 1.82 5.87 -29.08
N GLY A 122 1.42 5.44 -30.28
CA GLY A 122 2.29 5.35 -31.46
C GLY A 122 3.12 4.06 -31.59
N ILE A 123 4.09 4.06 -32.51
CA ILE A 123 4.74 2.86 -33.11
C ILE A 123 5.59 2.02 -32.12
N GLY A 124 5.94 2.55 -30.94
CA GLY A 124 6.82 1.88 -29.98
C GLY A 124 6.12 1.09 -28.86
N VAL A 125 4.79 1.10 -28.81
CA VAL A 125 4.01 0.48 -27.72
C VAL A 125 4.21 -1.03 -27.72
N GLY A 126 4.75 -1.59 -26.64
CA GLY A 126 4.87 -3.04 -26.49
C GLY A 126 5.76 -3.71 -27.55
N SER A 127 6.77 -3.00 -28.06
CA SER A 127 7.73 -3.57 -29.01
C SER A 127 8.43 -4.80 -28.40
N ALA A 128 8.77 -5.80 -29.23
CA ALA A 128 9.45 -7.01 -28.75
C ALA A 128 10.73 -6.70 -27.97
N ALA A 129 11.50 -5.69 -28.40
CA ALA A 129 12.70 -5.23 -27.71
C ALA A 129 12.39 -4.62 -26.33
N SER A 130 11.38 -3.75 -26.25
CA SER A 130 10.95 -3.13 -24.98
C SER A 130 10.40 -4.17 -24.00
N VAL A 131 9.66 -5.16 -24.51
CA VAL A 131 9.06 -6.25 -23.73
C VAL A 131 10.12 -7.22 -23.22
N ALA A 132 11.05 -7.65 -24.07
CA ALA A 132 12.21 -8.43 -23.64
C ALA A 132 13.04 -7.66 -22.59
N GLY A 133 13.15 -6.34 -22.76
CA GLY A 133 13.84 -5.44 -21.85
C GLY A 133 13.25 -5.35 -20.45
N ILE A 134 11.99 -5.72 -20.20
CA ILE A 134 11.39 -5.71 -18.84
C ILE A 134 11.31 -7.10 -18.21
N ARG A 135 11.66 -8.16 -18.94
CA ARG A 135 11.60 -9.56 -18.45
C ARG A 135 12.35 -9.74 -17.14
N HIS A 136 13.51 -9.09 -17.00
CA HIS A 136 14.33 -9.18 -15.80
C HIS A 136 13.67 -8.54 -14.57
N VAL A 137 12.93 -7.44 -14.74
CA VAL A 137 12.17 -6.78 -13.67
C VAL A 137 11.10 -7.74 -13.14
N LEU A 138 10.26 -8.28 -14.04
CA LEU A 138 9.19 -9.21 -13.66
C LEU A 138 9.73 -10.50 -13.06
N ARG A 139 10.80 -11.06 -13.63
CA ARG A 139 11.46 -12.25 -13.09
C ARG A 139 12.00 -12.00 -11.69
N ASN A 140 12.63 -10.86 -11.45
CA ASN A 140 13.12 -10.52 -10.12
C ASN A 140 11.98 -10.50 -9.09
N HIS A 141 10.79 -9.99 -9.43
CA HIS A 141 9.64 -10.03 -8.52
C HIS A 141 9.06 -11.43 -8.29
N VAL A 142 9.18 -12.34 -9.27
CA VAL A 142 8.80 -13.76 -9.11
C VAL A 142 9.77 -14.47 -8.16
N GLU A 143 11.07 -14.19 -8.30
CA GLU A 143 12.15 -14.90 -7.60
C GLU A 143 12.54 -14.26 -6.26
N ALA A 144 12.23 -12.98 -6.04
CA ALA A 144 12.70 -12.23 -4.88
C ALA A 144 12.24 -12.82 -3.54
N GLU A 145 13.21 -13.12 -2.70
CA GLU A 145 13.03 -13.49 -1.30
C GLU A 145 12.85 -12.23 -0.45
N LEU A 146 11.61 -11.75 -0.32
CA LEU A 146 11.25 -10.79 0.73
C LEU A 146 11.02 -11.54 2.05
N PRO A 147 11.13 -10.87 3.22
CA PRO A 147 11.04 -11.51 4.54
C PRO A 147 9.81 -12.43 4.66
N ARG A 148 10.08 -13.73 4.76
CA ARG A 148 9.12 -14.83 4.96
C ARG A 148 8.65 -14.85 6.43
N PRO A 149 7.40 -15.28 6.71
CA PRO A 149 6.74 -16.44 6.12
C PRO A 149 5.63 -16.11 5.12
N ARG A 150 5.72 -16.68 3.91
CA ARG A 150 4.57 -16.87 3.01
C ARG A 150 3.88 -18.19 3.40
N PRO A 151 2.56 -18.22 3.59
CA PRO A 151 1.84 -19.49 3.69
C PRO A 151 2.12 -20.31 2.42
N ALA A 152 2.34 -21.63 2.57
CA ALA A 152 2.64 -22.52 1.43
C ALA A 152 1.54 -22.49 0.33
N GLU A 153 0.35 -22.01 0.68
CA GLU A 153 -0.83 -21.95 -0.17
C GLU A 153 -1.08 -20.56 -0.79
N ALA A 154 -0.36 -19.52 -0.36
CA ALA A 154 -0.55 -18.17 -0.87
C ALA A 154 0.04 -18.04 -2.28
N ARG A 155 -0.83 -17.92 -3.29
CA ARG A 155 -0.43 -17.66 -4.68
C ARG A 155 0.21 -16.26 -4.78
N LEU A 156 1.37 -16.16 -5.43
CA LEU A 156 2.05 -14.88 -5.64
C LEU A 156 1.37 -14.07 -6.76
N THR A 157 0.24 -13.48 -6.41
CA THR A 157 -0.47 -12.56 -7.28
C THR A 157 0.23 -11.20 -7.31
N LEU A 158 -0.03 -10.42 -8.36
CA LEU A 158 0.48 -9.07 -8.51
C LEU A 158 0.07 -8.18 -7.33
N GLY A 159 -1.20 -8.24 -6.93
CA GLY A 159 -1.73 -7.47 -5.80
C GLY A 159 -1.01 -7.80 -4.50
N TYR A 160 -0.81 -9.09 -4.21
CA TYR A 160 -0.05 -9.52 -3.03
C TYR A 160 1.36 -8.97 -3.07
N ARG A 161 2.07 -9.10 -4.20
CA ARG A 161 3.46 -8.62 -4.33
C ARG A 161 3.56 -7.11 -4.19
N VAL A 162 2.64 -6.36 -4.76
CA VAL A 162 2.63 -4.89 -4.64
C VAL A 162 2.45 -4.48 -3.18
N ARG A 163 1.50 -5.11 -2.47
CA ARG A 163 1.33 -4.86 -1.02
C ARG A 163 2.56 -5.28 -0.21
N GLU A 164 3.26 -6.35 -0.62
CA GLU A 164 4.49 -6.84 0.03
C GLU A 164 5.63 -5.81 -0.14
N VAL A 165 5.79 -5.27 -1.35
CA VAL A 165 6.76 -4.20 -1.68
C VAL A 165 6.46 -2.94 -0.87
N LEU A 166 5.21 -2.48 -0.86
CA LEU A 166 4.81 -1.27 -0.10
C LEU A 166 5.02 -1.41 1.42
N ALA A 167 5.04 -2.64 1.93
CA ALA A 167 5.28 -2.94 3.33
C ALA A 167 6.74 -3.32 3.65
N THR A 168 7.64 -3.29 2.66
CA THR A 168 9.05 -3.64 2.86
C THR A 168 9.74 -2.59 3.75
N PRO A 169 10.42 -3.01 4.84
CA PRO A 169 11.28 -2.15 5.67
C PRO A 169 12.31 -1.36 4.85
N ASP A 170 12.72 -0.20 5.35
CA ASP A 170 13.82 0.63 4.80
C ASP A 170 13.66 1.09 3.35
N TRP A 171 12.49 0.86 2.74
CA TRP A 171 12.19 1.32 1.40
C TRP A 171 11.94 2.83 1.41
N GLU A 172 12.55 3.60 0.49
CA GLU A 172 12.49 5.08 0.48
C GLU A 172 11.05 5.63 0.47
N ARG A 173 10.09 4.84 -0.02
CA ARG A 173 8.67 5.21 -0.09
C ARG A 173 7.82 4.68 1.09
N GLY A 174 8.42 4.04 2.09
CA GLY A 174 7.66 3.34 3.13
C GLY A 174 8.44 2.71 4.30
N ASP A 175 9.50 3.35 4.81
CA ASP A 175 10.23 2.91 6.02
C ASP A 175 9.38 3.07 7.29
N TRP A 176 8.48 2.11 7.47
CA TRP A 176 7.61 2.03 8.64
C TRP A 176 8.38 1.74 9.93
N PRO A 177 9.47 0.93 9.96
CA PRO A 177 10.27 0.79 11.18
C PRO A 177 10.87 2.11 11.67
N ALA A 178 11.43 2.94 10.79
CA ALA A 178 11.94 4.25 11.20
C ALA A 178 10.82 5.14 11.76
N THR A 179 9.63 5.09 11.17
CA THR A 179 8.47 5.85 11.68
C THR A 179 8.09 5.42 13.10
N LEU A 180 8.08 4.12 13.40
CA LEU A 180 7.83 3.60 14.74
C LEU A 180 8.95 3.97 15.73
N VAL A 181 10.21 3.91 15.29
CA VAL A 181 11.36 4.35 16.10
C VAL A 181 11.23 5.82 16.47
N LEU A 182 10.87 6.69 15.53
CA LEU A 182 10.65 8.11 15.80
C LEU A 182 9.56 8.35 16.83
N ALA A 183 8.45 7.59 16.77
CA ALA A 183 7.37 7.67 17.75
C ALA A 183 7.83 7.22 19.16
N ARG A 184 8.55 6.11 19.25
CA ARG A 184 9.12 5.63 20.52
C ARG A 184 10.15 6.61 21.09
N GLN A 185 10.99 7.20 20.24
CA GLN A 185 11.93 8.24 20.65
C GLN A 185 11.23 9.52 21.12
N ALA A 186 10.11 9.91 20.51
CA ALA A 186 9.33 11.05 20.98
C ALA A 186 8.82 10.82 22.41
N MET A 187 8.32 9.62 22.72
CA MET A 187 7.94 9.24 24.09
C MET A 187 9.13 9.30 25.05
N GLY A 188 10.25 8.66 24.69
CA GLY A 188 11.45 8.68 25.52
C GLY A 188 11.98 10.11 25.79
N ARG A 189 11.99 10.98 24.78
CA ARG A 189 12.37 12.39 24.96
C ARG A 189 11.40 13.15 25.87
N ALA A 190 10.11 12.83 25.82
CA ALA A 190 9.11 13.45 26.69
C ALA A 190 9.29 12.98 28.14
N ASP A 191 9.52 11.69 28.38
CA ASP A 191 9.84 11.15 29.70
C ASP A 191 11.13 11.74 30.27
N ASP A 192 12.21 11.81 29.47
CA ASP A 192 13.47 12.45 29.89
C ASP A 192 13.27 13.90 30.35
N ARG A 193 12.42 14.67 29.65
CA ARG A 193 12.10 16.06 30.02
C ARG A 193 11.29 16.13 31.30
N ARG A 194 10.37 15.18 31.51
CA ARG A 194 9.59 15.07 32.74
C ARG A 194 10.48 14.75 33.93
N GLU A 195 11.34 13.75 33.81
CA GLU A 195 12.27 13.32 34.87
C GLU A 195 13.26 14.42 35.27
N ARG A 196 13.74 15.21 34.29
CA ARG A 196 14.62 16.36 34.54
C ARG A 196 13.87 17.60 35.05
N GLY A 197 12.55 17.55 35.15
CA GLY A 197 11.70 18.67 35.56
C GLY A 197 11.64 19.82 34.55
N THR A 198 12.11 19.62 33.32
CA THR A 198 12.09 20.64 32.25
C THR A 198 10.77 20.65 31.47
N TRP A 199 9.91 19.66 31.69
CA TRP A 199 8.52 19.66 31.28
C TRP A 199 7.64 19.18 32.43
N GLN A 200 6.62 19.99 32.75
CA GLN A 200 5.58 19.62 33.70
C GLN A 200 4.25 19.55 32.94
N PRO A 201 3.65 18.36 32.78
CA PRO A 201 2.39 18.21 32.06
C PRO A 201 1.29 19.12 32.62
N THR A 202 0.75 19.97 31.76
CA THR A 202 -0.37 20.86 32.07
C THR A 202 -1.64 20.06 32.38
N ALA A 203 -2.63 20.68 33.02
CA ALA A 203 -3.92 20.02 33.26
C ALA A 203 -4.60 19.57 31.94
N ARG A 204 -4.38 20.33 30.86
CA ARG A 204 -4.87 20.01 29.51
C ARG A 204 -4.20 18.76 28.95
N GLU A 205 -2.88 18.66 29.04
CA GLU A 205 -2.13 17.46 28.60
C GLU A 205 -2.51 16.22 29.44
N ARG A 206 -2.72 16.38 30.74
CA ARG A 206 -3.18 15.28 31.61
C ARG A 206 -4.61 14.81 31.29
N SER A 207 -5.48 15.71 30.82
CA SER A 207 -6.83 15.32 30.39
C SER A 207 -6.86 14.53 29.07
N THR A 208 -5.76 14.52 28.31
CA THR A 208 -5.69 13.88 26.98
C THR A 208 -5.97 12.39 27.05
N TRP A 209 -5.49 11.67 28.08
CA TRP A 209 -5.75 10.24 28.23
C TRP A 209 -7.25 9.92 28.22
N THR A 210 -8.02 10.63 29.05
CA THR A 210 -9.48 10.43 29.17
C THR A 210 -10.22 10.81 27.89
N ARG A 211 -9.70 11.79 27.13
CA ARG A 211 -10.29 12.30 25.90
C ARG A 211 -10.05 11.36 24.71
N LEU A 212 -8.84 10.84 24.58
CA LEU A 212 -8.48 9.93 23.50
C LEU A 212 -9.07 8.54 23.69
N GLY A 213 -9.09 8.03 24.93
CA GLY A 213 -9.68 6.72 25.26
C GLY A 213 -9.22 5.62 24.32
N LEU A 214 -7.90 5.52 24.10
CA LEU A 214 -7.29 4.61 23.12
C LEU A 214 -7.57 3.13 23.45
N ASP A 215 -7.85 2.84 24.72
CA ASP A 215 -8.27 1.56 25.28
C ASP A 215 -9.75 1.20 24.97
N ARG A 216 -10.57 2.19 24.63
CA ARG A 216 -12.01 1.97 24.39
C ARG A 216 -12.23 1.45 22.98
N LYS A 217 -12.79 0.24 22.86
CA LYS A 217 -13.50 -0.16 21.63
C LYS A 217 -14.54 0.93 21.34
N ARG A 218 -14.41 1.64 20.21
CA ARG A 218 -15.44 2.60 19.79
C ARG A 218 -16.78 1.88 19.75
N VAL A 219 -17.66 2.21 20.69
CA VAL A 219 -19.05 1.74 20.70
C VAL A 219 -19.77 2.58 19.67
N GLY A 220 -19.75 2.13 18.41
CA GLY A 220 -20.25 2.94 17.32
C GLY A 220 -20.02 2.29 15.98
N GLU A 221 -20.68 1.16 15.75
CA GLU A 221 -21.38 0.93 14.49
C GLU A 221 -22.40 -0.19 14.75
N ARG A 222 -23.68 0.15 14.64
CA ARG A 222 -24.75 -0.84 14.49
C ARG A 222 -24.63 -1.49 13.10
N ALA A 223 -23.45 -1.99 12.76
CA ALA A 223 -23.27 -2.92 11.67
C ALA A 223 -24.01 -4.20 12.08
N THR A 224 -24.89 -4.68 11.21
CA THR A 224 -25.43 -6.03 11.33
C THR A 224 -24.23 -7.00 11.43
N PRO A 225 -24.38 -8.18 12.05
CA PRO A 225 -23.30 -9.15 12.14
C PRO A 225 -22.68 -9.51 10.78
N GLU A 226 -23.43 -9.34 9.68
CA GLU A 226 -23.04 -9.61 8.29
C GLU A 226 -22.16 -8.52 7.68
N ASP A 227 -22.23 -7.27 8.15
CA ASP A 227 -21.45 -6.13 7.63
C ASP A 227 -20.09 -5.95 8.33
N ARG A 228 -19.79 -6.77 9.35
CA ARG A 228 -18.53 -6.63 10.10
C ARG A 228 -17.40 -7.25 9.32
N VAL A 229 -16.58 -6.40 8.69
CA VAL A 229 -15.26 -6.80 8.19
C VAL A 229 -14.45 -7.38 9.35
N PRO A 230 -14.14 -8.68 9.38
CA PRO A 230 -13.41 -9.30 10.47
C PRO A 230 -11.90 -9.19 10.23
N GLY A 231 -11.09 -9.51 11.25
CA GLY A 231 -9.65 -9.70 11.07
C GLY A 231 -8.84 -8.43 10.81
N TRP A 232 -7.84 -8.52 9.93
CA TRP A 232 -6.89 -7.45 9.63
C TRP A 232 -7.51 -6.18 9.05
N PRO A 233 -8.44 -6.20 8.08
CA PRO A 233 -8.91 -4.96 7.48
C PRO A 233 -9.61 -4.02 8.49
N ALA A 234 -10.41 -4.56 9.42
CA ALA A 234 -11.00 -3.75 10.49
C ALA A 234 -9.95 -3.23 11.49
N ARG A 235 -8.91 -4.02 11.79
CA ARG A 235 -7.80 -3.57 12.63
C ARG A 235 -7.04 -2.41 11.97
N ALA A 236 -6.66 -2.56 10.69
CA ALA A 236 -5.92 -1.54 9.95
C ALA A 236 -6.74 -0.27 9.74
N ALA A 237 -8.05 -0.39 9.44
CA ALA A 237 -8.95 0.76 9.33
C ALA A 237 -9.05 1.54 10.64
N ARG A 238 -9.23 0.84 11.78
CA ARG A 238 -9.22 1.48 13.10
C ARG A 238 -7.93 2.24 13.36
N LEU A 239 -6.78 1.64 13.09
CA LEU A 239 -5.48 2.29 13.28
C LEU A 239 -5.36 3.53 12.39
N ALA A 240 -5.72 3.43 11.10
CA ALA A 240 -5.71 4.58 10.20
C ALA A 240 -6.64 5.72 10.66
N ASP A 241 -7.81 5.42 11.21
CA ASP A 241 -8.74 6.43 11.76
C ASP A 241 -8.23 7.07 13.05
N LEU A 242 -7.40 6.36 13.82
CA LEU A 242 -6.75 6.93 15.00
C LEU A 242 -5.70 7.97 14.63
N ALA A 243 -5.14 7.92 13.42
CA ALA A 243 -4.21 8.97 12.95
C ALA A 243 -4.85 10.35 13.00
N ASP A 244 -6.09 10.49 12.51
CA ASP A 244 -6.82 11.75 12.47
C ASP A 244 -7.13 12.25 13.89
N VAL A 245 -7.51 11.33 14.79
CA VAL A 245 -7.80 11.67 16.18
C VAL A 245 -6.56 12.13 16.92
N LEU A 246 -5.44 11.40 16.78
CA LEU A 246 -4.17 11.75 17.42
C LEU A 246 -3.63 13.08 16.90
N SER A 247 -3.67 13.31 15.58
CA SER A 247 -3.24 14.58 14.98
C SER A 247 -4.12 15.74 15.44
N THR A 248 -5.45 15.57 15.41
CA THR A 248 -6.39 16.60 15.87
C THR A 248 -6.15 16.92 17.34
N ASP A 249 -5.92 15.91 18.19
CA ASP A 249 -5.65 16.14 19.60
C ASP A 249 -4.35 16.91 19.81
N ALA A 250 -3.30 16.52 19.08
CA ALA A 250 -1.99 17.18 19.12
C ALA A 250 -2.08 18.67 18.76
N ASP A 251 -2.88 19.02 17.75
CA ASP A 251 -3.09 20.41 17.33
C ASP A 251 -3.75 21.27 18.41
N THR A 252 -4.45 20.65 19.37
CA THR A 252 -5.06 21.36 20.48
C THR A 252 -4.14 21.56 21.67
N LEU A 253 -2.95 20.96 21.68
CA LEU A 253 -2.02 21.02 22.80
C LEU A 253 -1.15 22.29 22.77
N PRO A 254 -0.56 22.68 23.92
CA PRO A 254 0.31 23.85 23.98
C PRO A 254 1.51 23.73 23.05
N ARG A 255 1.82 24.84 22.38
CA ARG A 255 3.08 25.05 21.65
C ARG A 255 4.05 25.81 22.52
N ASP A 256 5.34 25.68 22.24
CA ASP A 256 6.36 26.48 22.91
C ASP A 256 6.45 27.91 22.33
N SER A 257 7.39 28.69 22.84
CA SER A 257 7.60 30.08 22.43
C SER A 257 8.07 30.24 20.97
N GLN A 258 8.53 29.17 20.34
CA GLN A 258 8.93 29.13 18.92
C GLN A 258 7.81 28.58 18.02
N GLU A 259 6.60 28.42 18.58
CA GLU A 259 5.45 27.79 17.95
C GLU A 259 5.64 26.29 17.63
N ASP A 260 6.68 25.66 18.19
CA ASP A 260 6.92 24.23 18.01
C ASP A 260 5.98 23.41 18.91
N PRO A 261 5.55 22.22 18.45
CA PRO A 261 4.71 21.34 19.26
C PRO A 261 5.42 20.96 20.57
N GLY A 262 4.72 21.09 21.70
CA GLY A 262 5.22 20.64 23.00
C GLY A 262 5.46 19.12 23.06
N PRO A 263 6.09 18.59 24.13
CA PRO A 263 6.50 17.18 24.20
C PRO A 263 5.36 16.19 23.95
N LEU A 264 4.18 16.39 24.56
CA LEU A 264 3.04 15.51 24.33
C LEU A 264 2.52 15.61 22.88
N ALA A 265 2.47 16.82 22.31
CA ALA A 265 2.05 17.00 20.92
C ALA A 265 2.98 16.26 19.94
N GLN A 266 4.30 16.29 20.19
CA GLN A 266 5.26 15.53 19.37
C GLN A 266 5.03 14.01 19.46
N VAL A 267 4.72 13.49 20.65
CA VAL A 267 4.38 12.06 20.83
C VAL A 267 3.13 11.70 20.01
N LEU A 268 2.06 12.48 20.14
CA LEU A 268 0.81 12.23 19.44
C LEU A 268 0.97 12.36 17.91
N LEU A 269 1.70 13.36 17.43
CA LEU A 269 1.98 13.53 16.00
C LEU A 269 2.79 12.36 15.45
N ALA A 270 3.83 11.91 16.15
CA ALA A 270 4.65 10.78 15.69
C ALA A 270 3.84 9.46 15.67
N ALA A 271 2.99 9.23 16.68
CA ALA A 271 2.06 8.11 16.69
C ALA A 271 1.00 8.21 15.57
N ALA A 272 0.49 9.42 15.31
CA ALA A 272 -0.44 9.68 14.20
C ALA A 272 0.20 9.34 12.86
N HIS A 273 1.47 9.69 12.64
CA HIS A 273 2.19 9.38 11.40
C HIS A 273 2.38 7.87 11.20
N ALA A 274 2.70 7.13 12.27
CA ALA A 274 2.79 5.67 12.21
C ALA A 274 1.45 5.04 11.79
N CYS A 275 0.35 5.52 12.37
CA CYS A 275 -1.01 5.09 12.06
C CYS A 275 -1.43 5.46 10.63
N ASP A 276 -1.17 6.70 10.20
CA ASP A 276 -1.56 7.20 8.88
C ASP A 276 -0.90 6.40 7.75
N GLY A 277 0.31 5.91 7.99
CA GLY A 277 1.01 5.08 7.04
C GLY A 277 0.29 3.75 6.68
N LEU A 278 -0.69 3.30 7.47
CA LEU A 278 -1.55 2.15 7.14
C LEU A 278 -2.75 2.50 6.26
N ARG A 279 -3.08 3.79 6.09
CA ARG A 279 -4.35 4.25 5.50
C ARG A 279 -4.57 3.75 4.07
N THR A 280 -3.55 3.84 3.22
CA THR A 280 -3.65 3.39 1.83
C THR A 280 -3.92 1.89 1.77
N SER A 281 -3.17 1.10 2.53
CA SER A 281 -3.32 -0.36 2.61
C SER A 281 -4.68 -0.76 3.20
N ALA A 282 -5.13 -0.09 4.26
CA ALA A 282 -6.43 -0.33 4.88
C ALA A 282 -7.59 -0.07 3.90
N ARG A 283 -7.54 1.05 3.16
CA ARG A 283 -8.54 1.38 2.14
C ARG A 283 -8.54 0.39 0.98
N GLU A 284 -7.35 0.02 0.48
CA GLU A 284 -7.23 -0.91 -0.64
C GLU A 284 -7.78 -2.29 -0.27
N VAL A 285 -7.32 -2.88 0.84
CA VAL A 285 -7.78 -4.20 1.28
C VAL A 285 -9.25 -4.16 1.71
N GLY A 286 -9.72 -3.06 2.29
CA GLY A 286 -11.14 -2.86 2.59
C GLY A 286 -12.02 -2.85 1.34
N ARG A 287 -11.57 -2.24 0.24
CA ARG A 287 -12.27 -2.30 -1.05
C ARG A 287 -12.26 -3.70 -1.66
N LEU A 288 -11.12 -4.40 -1.55
CA LEU A 288 -11.03 -5.80 -1.99
C LEU A 288 -12.05 -6.68 -1.26
N TRP A 289 -12.11 -6.58 0.07
CA TRP A 289 -13.09 -7.29 0.87
C TRP A 289 -14.53 -6.94 0.45
N ALA A 290 -14.83 -5.66 0.25
CA ALA A 290 -16.16 -5.21 -0.15
C ALA A 290 -16.54 -5.60 -1.59
N ALA A 291 -15.55 -5.89 -2.44
CA ALA A 291 -15.75 -6.32 -3.82
C ALA A 291 -15.89 -7.85 -3.97
N GLU A 292 -15.69 -8.62 -2.88
CA GLU A 292 -15.90 -10.06 -2.90
C GLU A 292 -17.34 -10.40 -3.29
N PRO A 293 -17.56 -11.26 -4.29
CA PRO A 293 -18.91 -11.59 -4.76
C PRO A 293 -19.73 -12.33 -3.70
N HIS A 294 -19.06 -13.03 -2.79
CA HIS A 294 -19.66 -13.72 -1.66
C HIS A 294 -18.73 -13.57 -0.45
N PRO A 295 -19.26 -13.52 0.79
CA PRO A 295 -18.43 -13.59 1.98
C PRO A 295 -17.50 -14.81 1.92
N PRO A 296 -16.19 -14.66 2.17
CA PRO A 296 -15.27 -15.79 2.12
C PRO A 296 -15.66 -16.81 3.20
N ALA A 297 -15.61 -18.09 2.83
CA ALA A 297 -15.96 -19.19 3.73
C ALA A 297 -15.06 -19.24 4.97
N ASP A 298 -13.80 -18.81 4.83
CA ASP A 298 -12.85 -18.61 5.91
C ASP A 298 -12.14 -17.24 5.76
N PRO A 299 -12.46 -16.27 6.64
CA PRO A 299 -11.82 -14.96 6.64
C PRO A 299 -10.30 -14.99 6.89
N ASP A 300 -9.80 -15.96 7.65
CA ASP A 300 -8.38 -16.03 7.98
C ASP A 300 -7.57 -16.48 6.75
N SER A 301 -8.09 -17.47 6.01
CA SER A 301 -7.54 -17.85 4.71
C SER A 301 -7.57 -16.70 3.69
N TRP A 302 -8.64 -15.91 3.67
CA TRP A 302 -8.73 -14.71 2.83
C TRP A 302 -7.68 -13.67 3.21
N GLU A 303 -7.50 -13.40 4.52
CA GLU A 303 -6.49 -12.48 5.03
C GLU A 303 -5.08 -12.94 4.61
N LEU A 304 -4.77 -14.23 4.77
CA LEU A 304 -3.47 -14.79 4.38
C LEU A 304 -3.19 -14.66 2.87
N ALA A 305 -4.23 -14.74 2.03
CA ALA A 305 -4.11 -14.60 0.58
C ALA A 305 -3.94 -13.14 0.13
N HIS A 306 -4.40 -12.16 0.91
CA HIS A 306 -4.43 -10.76 0.49
C HIS A 306 -3.49 -9.83 1.27
N VAL A 307 -3.11 -10.20 2.49
CA VAL A 307 -2.35 -9.36 3.42
C VAL A 307 -0.96 -9.96 3.68
N PRO A 308 0.09 -9.40 3.06
CA PRO A 308 1.45 -9.89 3.22
C PRO A 308 1.94 -9.86 4.67
N GLY A 309 2.84 -10.78 5.01
CA GLY A 309 3.40 -10.89 6.37
C GLY A 309 4.01 -9.58 6.88
N ALA A 310 4.76 -8.86 6.03
CA ALA A 310 5.33 -7.55 6.39
C ALA A 310 4.26 -6.51 6.74
N LEU A 311 3.12 -6.51 6.04
CA LEU A 311 2.01 -5.61 6.32
C LEU A 311 1.28 -5.98 7.62
N ARG A 312 1.15 -7.29 7.91
CA ARG A 312 0.64 -7.78 9.20
C ARG A 312 1.56 -7.36 10.35
N ALA A 313 2.86 -7.60 10.23
CA ALA A 313 3.86 -7.20 11.22
C ALA A 313 3.85 -5.68 11.47
N ARG A 314 3.81 -4.86 10.42
CA ARG A 314 3.65 -3.40 10.54
C ARG A 314 2.40 -3.02 11.35
N THR A 315 1.28 -3.71 11.11
CA THR A 315 0.01 -3.45 11.78
C THR A 315 0.08 -3.82 13.26
N GLU A 316 0.69 -4.97 13.58
CA GLU A 316 0.91 -5.43 14.96
C GLU A 316 1.81 -4.47 15.73
N GLU A 317 2.96 -4.10 15.16
CA GLU A 317 3.90 -3.14 15.76
C GLU A 317 3.28 -1.74 15.95
N THR A 318 2.38 -1.32 15.05
CA THR A 318 1.64 -0.06 15.21
C THR A 318 0.59 -0.15 16.32
N ASP A 319 -0.07 -1.30 16.48
CA ASP A 319 -1.01 -1.53 17.60
C ASP A 319 -0.25 -1.53 18.94
N ASP A 320 0.92 -2.17 19.01
CA ASP A 320 1.77 -2.18 20.20
C ASP A 320 2.31 -0.78 20.53
N LEU A 321 2.67 0.03 19.52
CA LEU A 321 2.99 1.44 19.72
C LEU A 321 1.82 2.20 20.37
N LEU A 322 0.59 2.00 19.91
CA LEU A 322 -0.56 2.69 20.49
C LEU A 322 -0.86 2.26 21.93
N ARG A 323 -0.64 0.98 22.27
CA ARG A 323 -0.71 0.52 23.66
C ARG A 323 0.34 1.21 24.53
N ALA A 324 1.56 1.38 24.02
CA ALA A 324 2.60 2.11 24.73
C ALA A 324 2.23 3.60 24.92
N VAL A 325 1.65 4.24 23.90
CA VAL A 325 1.14 5.62 24.00
C VAL A 325 0.02 5.72 25.04
N ASP A 326 -0.90 4.76 25.09
CA ASP A 326 -1.97 4.73 26.09
C ASP A 326 -1.42 4.64 27.52
N VAL A 327 -0.45 3.74 27.76
CA VAL A 327 0.23 3.63 29.06
C VAL A 327 0.99 4.91 29.41
N PHE A 328 1.69 5.51 28.44
CA PHE A 328 2.38 6.78 28.62
C PHE A 328 1.40 7.89 29.06
N LEU A 329 0.28 8.05 28.34
CA LEU A 329 -0.78 9.02 28.65
C LEU A 329 -1.40 8.78 30.04
N TRP A 330 -1.67 7.53 30.39
CA TRP A 330 -2.13 7.15 31.72
C TRP A 330 -1.13 7.58 32.80
N SER A 331 0.18 7.35 32.56
CA SER A 331 1.23 7.71 33.49
C SER A 331 1.37 9.22 33.71
N LEU A 332 1.02 10.06 32.73
CA LEU A 332 0.99 11.52 32.88
C LEU A 332 -0.22 11.98 33.71
N THR A 333 -1.31 11.22 33.66
CA THR A 333 -2.57 11.58 34.30
C THR A 333 -2.55 11.29 35.80
N TYR A 334 -1.90 10.19 36.20
CA TYR A 334 -2.00 9.63 37.55
C TYR A 334 -0.69 9.63 38.35
N ASN A 335 0.43 10.11 37.80
CA ASN A 335 1.67 10.39 38.54
C ASN A 335 1.99 11.88 38.51
#